data_AF-A0A7J7TYH9-F1
#
_entry.id   AF-A0A7J7TYH9-F1
#
_cell.length_a   1.000
_cell.length_b   1.000
_cell.length_c   1.000
_cell.angle_alpha   90.00
_cell.angle_beta   90.00
_cell.angle_gamma   90.00
#
_symmetry.space_group_name_H-M   'P 1'
#
loop_
_entity.id
_entity.type
_entity.pdbx_description
1 polymer ?
#
loop_
_entity_poly.entity_id
_entity_poly.type
_entity_poly.pdbx_seq_one_letter_code
_entity_poly.pdbx_strand_id
1 'polypeptide(L)'
;MTQEKAEDLKVDMNKIKDIKPFTCGLWTIHPHGEVLLRLSKHGPGHETPRTIPEFFRESVDRFGTYPALASKNRGEWKVLNFIQYYEACRRAARALIKLGLQRFHGVGILGFNSAEWFIASLGAILAGFHRIEWRP
;
A
#
# COMPACT_ATOMS: atom_id res chain seq x y z
N MET A 1 44.18 19.49 -32.66
CA MET A 1 43.46 20.38 -31.74
C MET A 1 42.12 20.67 -32.39
N THR A 2 41.15 19.80 -32.14
CA THR A 2 39.91 19.73 -32.91
C THR A 2 38.77 19.84 -31.91
N GLN A 3 38.07 20.97 -31.94
CA GLN A 3 36.85 21.22 -31.17
C GLN A 3 35.72 20.41 -31.80
N GLU A 4 35.24 19.38 -31.12
CA GLU A 4 33.98 18.71 -31.47
C GLU A 4 32.88 19.38 -30.65
N LYS A 5 32.05 20.12 -31.38
CA LYS A 5 31.03 21.03 -30.86
C LYS A 5 29.83 20.21 -30.40
N ALA A 6 29.46 20.41 -29.14
CA ALA A 6 28.26 19.90 -28.51
C ALA A 6 27.00 20.37 -29.25
N GLU A 7 26.48 19.54 -30.15
CA GLU A 7 25.19 19.74 -30.81
C GLU A 7 24.50 18.39 -30.97
N ASP A 8 23.94 17.81 -29.89
CA ASP A 8 22.90 16.77 -30.05
C ASP A 8 22.06 16.48 -28.79
N LEU A 9 21.59 17.53 -28.12
CA LEU A 9 20.51 17.44 -27.11
C LEU A 9 19.50 18.56 -27.29
N LYS A 10 18.97 18.73 -28.52
CA LYS A 10 17.72 19.47 -28.70
C LYS A 10 16.56 18.52 -28.45
N VAL A 11 16.16 18.39 -27.19
CA VAL A 11 14.87 17.81 -26.82
C VAL A 11 13.80 18.62 -27.56
N ASP A 12 13.10 17.96 -28.48
CA ASP A 12 12.10 18.58 -29.33
C ASP A 12 10.94 19.11 -28.49
N MET A 13 10.94 20.43 -28.28
CA MET A 13 9.99 21.17 -27.43
C MET A 13 8.54 21.08 -27.96
N ASN A 14 8.34 20.65 -29.21
CA ASN A 14 7.01 20.42 -29.75
C ASN A 14 6.39 19.10 -29.29
N LYS A 15 7.19 18.10 -28.88
CA LYS A 15 6.69 16.85 -28.30
C LYS A 15 6.09 17.03 -26.90
N ILE A 16 6.42 18.14 -26.22
CA ILE A 16 5.91 18.50 -24.89
C ILE A 16 4.49 19.11 -24.97
N LYS A 17 4.11 19.67 -26.13
CA LYS A 17 2.79 20.32 -26.32
C LYS A 17 1.63 19.33 -26.41
N ASP A 18 1.91 18.10 -26.83
CA ASP A 18 0.93 17.00 -26.88
C ASP A 18 0.88 16.18 -25.58
N ILE A 19 1.72 16.51 -24.59
CA ILE A 19 1.56 16.02 -23.22
C ILE A 19 0.42 16.84 -22.62
N LYS A 20 -0.81 16.35 -22.82
CA LYS A 20 -1.97 16.82 -22.05
C LYS A 20 -1.52 16.81 -20.58
N PRO A 21 -1.44 17.97 -19.89
CA PRO A 21 -1.02 17.97 -18.51
C PRO A 21 -1.92 16.99 -17.78
N PHE A 22 -1.36 16.01 -17.08
CA PHE A 22 -2.13 15.17 -16.18
C PHE A 22 -2.77 16.14 -15.18
N THR A 23 -4.01 16.54 -15.42
CA THR A 23 -4.82 17.29 -14.47
C THR A 23 -5.26 16.29 -13.42
N CYS A 24 -4.30 15.78 -12.66
CA CYS A 24 -4.54 14.95 -11.50
C CYS A 24 -5.21 15.86 -10.47
N GLY A 25 -6.52 15.75 -10.35
CA GLY A 25 -7.32 16.59 -9.46
C GLY A 25 -6.93 16.39 -8.00
N LEU A 26 -7.31 17.33 -7.14
CA LEU A 26 -7.17 17.17 -5.68
C LEU A 26 -8.22 16.22 -5.08
N TRP A 27 -9.13 15.70 -5.92
CA TRP A 27 -10.19 14.75 -5.57
C TRP A 27 -10.63 13.98 -6.83
N THR A 28 -11.24 12.81 -6.63
CA THR A 28 -11.87 12.01 -7.69
C THR A 28 -13.01 11.17 -7.10
N ILE A 29 -14.00 10.83 -7.92
CA ILE A 29 -15.05 9.84 -7.59
C ILE A 29 -14.82 8.50 -8.32
N HIS A 30 -13.83 8.45 -9.21
CA HIS A 30 -13.53 7.23 -9.96
C HIS A 30 -12.71 6.28 -9.09
N PRO A 31 -13.07 4.98 -9.01
CA PRO A 31 -12.37 4.01 -8.18
C PRO A 31 -10.91 3.77 -8.63
N HIS A 32 -10.58 4.15 -9.87
CA HIS A 32 -9.25 4.04 -10.46
C HIS A 32 -8.66 5.44 -10.74
N GLY A 33 -9.35 6.49 -10.28
CA GLY A 33 -8.87 7.84 -10.41
C GLY A 33 -7.65 8.06 -9.54
N GLU A 34 -6.68 8.76 -10.09
CA GLU A 34 -5.52 9.22 -9.35
C GLU A 34 -5.80 10.62 -8.80
N VAL A 35 -5.19 10.96 -7.66
CA VAL A 35 -5.28 12.28 -7.05
C VAL A 35 -3.90 12.79 -6.65
N LEU A 36 -3.72 14.10 -6.73
CA LEU A 36 -2.49 14.72 -6.26
C LEU A 36 -2.48 14.72 -4.72
N LEU A 37 -1.43 14.15 -4.14
CA LEU A 37 -1.24 14.17 -2.68
C LEU A 37 -0.94 15.59 -2.22
N ARG A 38 -1.62 16.02 -1.16
CA ARG A 38 -1.41 17.34 -0.55
C ARG A 38 -0.23 17.26 0.40
N LEU A 39 0.95 17.64 -0.08
CA LEU A 39 2.15 17.74 0.73
C LEU A 39 2.28 19.15 1.31
N SER A 40 2.47 19.23 2.62
CA SER A 40 2.80 20.47 3.31
C SER A 40 4.29 20.80 3.14
N LYS A 41 4.65 22.08 3.23
CA LYS A 41 6.06 22.49 3.20
C LYS A 41 6.83 22.11 4.47
N HIS A 42 6.13 22.00 5.60
CA HIS A 42 6.69 21.72 6.92
C HIS A 42 5.77 20.82 7.73
N GLY A 43 6.32 20.19 8.77
CA GLY A 43 5.61 19.30 9.67
C GLY A 43 5.35 17.90 9.08
N PRO A 44 4.53 17.06 9.75
CA PRO A 44 4.30 15.67 9.34
C PRO A 44 3.73 15.52 7.91
N GLY A 45 3.02 16.54 7.42
CA GLY A 45 2.48 16.55 6.05
C GLY A 45 3.53 16.73 4.94
N HIS A 46 4.79 16.99 5.28
CA HIS A 46 5.92 17.04 4.33
C HIS A 46 6.57 15.65 4.12
N GLU A 47 6.27 14.67 4.99
CA GLU A 47 6.90 13.36 4.88
C GLU A 47 6.53 12.66 3.56
N THR A 48 7.50 11.94 2.99
CA THR A 48 7.27 11.15 1.78
C THR A 48 6.14 10.16 2.02
N PRO A 49 5.05 10.21 1.25
CA PRO A 49 3.94 9.27 1.39
C PRO A 49 4.43 7.84 1.21
N ARG A 50 4.06 6.98 2.15
CA ARG A 50 4.33 5.54 2.09
C ARG A 50 3.04 4.77 2.18
N THR A 51 2.97 3.68 1.45
CA THR A 51 1.85 2.76 1.51
C THR A 51 1.98 1.85 2.74
N ILE A 52 0.85 1.33 3.22
CA ILE A 52 0.83 0.37 4.34
C ILE A 52 1.68 -0.89 4.02
N PRO A 53 1.61 -1.50 2.81
CA PRO A 53 2.49 -2.60 2.44
C PRO A 53 4.00 -2.29 2.54
N GLU A 54 4.43 -1.10 2.11
CA GLU A 54 5.83 -0.67 2.19
C GLU A 54 6.26 -0.50 3.65
N PHE A 55 5.47 0.21 4.43
CA PHE A 55 5.75 0.42 5.85
C PHE A 55 5.79 -0.90 6.62
N PHE A 56 4.89 -1.84 6.32
CA PHE A 56 4.88 -3.15 6.97
C PHE A 56 6.13 -3.96 6.60
N ARG A 57 6.56 -3.94 5.33
CA ARG A 57 7.80 -4.62 4.91
C ARG A 57 9.02 -4.05 5.64
N GLU A 58 9.16 -2.73 5.69
CA GLU A 58 10.24 -2.10 6.46
C GLU A 58 10.20 -2.48 7.95
N SER A 59 9.01 -2.56 8.54
CA SER A 59 8.85 -2.98 9.93
C SER A 59 9.32 -4.42 10.14
N VAL A 60 9.06 -5.32 9.18
CA VAL A 60 9.55 -6.71 9.22
C VAL A 60 11.08 -6.76 9.12
N ASP A 61 11.67 -5.95 8.23
CA ASP A 61 13.12 -5.91 8.06
C ASP A 61 13.83 -5.39 9.31
N ARG A 62 13.24 -4.40 10.00
CA ARG A 62 13.83 -3.77 11.19
C ARG A 62 13.55 -4.51 12.49
N PHE A 63 12.35 -5.07 12.64
CA PHE A 63 11.83 -5.58 13.90
C PHE A 63 11.32 -7.02 13.79
N GLY A 64 11.79 -7.79 12.80
CA GLY A 64 11.22 -9.08 12.42
C GLY A 64 10.95 -10.08 13.55
N THR A 65 11.86 -10.17 14.53
CA THR A 65 11.75 -11.08 15.68
C THR A 65 10.93 -10.52 16.85
N TYR A 66 10.60 -9.22 16.82
CA TYR A 66 9.84 -8.57 17.88
C TYR A 66 8.35 -8.96 17.83
N PRO A 67 7.68 -9.06 18.99
CA PRO A 67 6.24 -9.27 19.05
C PRO A 67 5.47 -8.21 18.26
N ALA A 68 4.54 -8.64 17.41
CA ALA A 68 3.72 -7.76 16.56
C ALA A 68 2.23 -7.89 16.86
N LEU A 69 1.74 -9.11 17.14
CA LEU A 69 0.33 -9.37 17.37
C LEU A 69 0.15 -10.40 18.48
N ALA A 70 -0.53 -10.02 19.55
CA ALA A 70 -0.91 -10.93 20.63
C ALA A 70 -2.41 -11.18 20.58
N SER A 71 -2.81 -12.44 20.72
CA SER A 71 -4.21 -12.85 20.81
C SER A 71 -4.38 -13.90 21.89
N LYS A 72 -5.53 -13.87 22.56
CA LYS A 72 -5.87 -14.87 23.59
C LYS A 72 -6.92 -15.81 23.03
N ASN A 73 -6.59 -17.09 22.95
CA ASN A 73 -7.50 -18.13 22.45
C ASN A 73 -7.64 -19.22 23.53
N ARG A 74 -8.88 -19.48 23.97
CA ARG A 74 -9.22 -20.50 24.99
C ARG A 74 -8.35 -20.45 26.26
N GLY A 75 -7.94 -19.25 26.68
CA GLY A 75 -7.13 -19.03 27.88
C GLY A 75 -5.62 -18.91 27.60
N GLU A 76 -5.14 -19.38 26.45
CA GLU A 76 -3.72 -19.32 26.08
C GLU A 76 -3.40 -18.06 25.27
N TRP A 77 -2.26 -17.44 25.57
CA TRP A 77 -1.72 -16.34 24.79
C TRP A 77 -0.91 -16.86 23.61
N LYS A 78 -1.27 -16.41 22.41
CA LYS A 78 -0.50 -16.63 21.19
C LYS A 78 0.02 -15.30 20.69
N VAL A 79 1.34 -15.23 20.54
CA VAL A 79 2.04 -14.03 20.06
C VAL A 79 2.72 -14.36 18.75
N LEU A 80 2.47 -13.55 17.73
CA LEU A 80 3.18 -13.58 16.45
C LEU A 80 4.20 -12.45 16.44
N ASN A 81 5.41 -12.75 15.95
CA ASN A 81 6.38 -11.71 15.62
C ASN A 81 6.07 -11.09 14.24
N PHE A 82 6.78 -10.01 13.90
CA PHE A 82 6.56 -9.31 12.62
C PHE A 82 6.72 -10.21 11.40
N ILE A 83 7.71 -11.11 11.37
CA ILE A 83 7.92 -12.05 10.26
C ILE A 83 6.72 -12.99 10.10
N GLN A 84 6.31 -13.63 11.19
CA GLN A 84 5.19 -14.58 11.19
C GLN A 84 3.88 -13.90 10.81
N TYR A 85 3.66 -12.68 11.33
CA TYR A 85 2.47 -11.89 11.03
C TYR A 85 2.43 -11.48 9.56
N TYR A 86 3.54 -11.02 9.00
CA TYR A 86 3.64 -10.66 7.59
C TYR A 86 3.38 -11.84 6.66
N GLU A 87 3.99 -13.00 6.95
CA GLU A 87 3.78 -14.22 6.18
C GLU A 87 2.32 -14.71 6.26
N ALA A 88 1.67 -14.57 7.42
CA ALA A 88 0.24 -14.88 7.56
C ALA A 88 -0.62 -13.95 6.67
N CYS A 89 -0.35 -12.64 6.69
CA CYS A 89 -1.05 -11.67 5.85
C CYS A 89 -0.83 -11.96 4.35
N ARG A 90 0.40 -12.32 3.96
CA ARG A 90 0.75 -12.66 2.58
C ARG A 90 0.05 -13.94 2.11
N ARG A 91 -0.10 -14.95 2.97
CA ARG A 91 -0.91 -16.14 2.67
C ARG A 91 -2.38 -15.79 2.47
N ALA A 92 -2.96 -14.96 3.33
CA ALA A 92 -4.34 -14.48 3.18
C ALA A 92 -4.54 -13.72 1.85
N ALA A 93 -3.62 -12.81 1.52
CA ALA A 93 -3.63 -12.08 0.25
C ALA A 93 -3.66 -13.03 -0.97
N ARG A 94 -2.77 -14.02 -0.99
CA ARG A 94 -2.71 -15.04 -2.06
C ARG A 94 -3.99 -15.86 -2.16
N ALA A 95 -4.58 -16.24 -1.03
CA ALA A 95 -5.84 -16.97 -1.00
C ALA A 95 -6.98 -16.13 -1.60
N LEU A 96 -7.09 -14.85 -1.24
CA LEU A 96 -8.10 -13.95 -1.80
C LEU A 96 -7.94 -13.77 -3.31
N ILE A 97 -6.72 -13.57 -3.80
CA ILE A 97 -6.45 -13.49 -5.24
C ILE A 97 -6.86 -14.80 -5.93
N LYS A 98 -6.56 -15.95 -5.32
CA LYS A 98 -6.91 -17.27 -5.86
C LYS A 98 -8.43 -17.51 -5.93
N LEU A 99 -9.19 -16.91 -5.03
CA LEU A 99 -10.66 -16.93 -5.04
C LEU A 99 -11.28 -16.04 -6.13
N GLY A 100 -10.46 -15.34 -6.94
CA GLY A 100 -10.91 -14.55 -8.07
C GLY A 100 -11.13 -13.07 -7.77
N LEU A 101 -10.69 -12.59 -6.60
CA LEU A 101 -10.77 -11.17 -6.30
C LEU A 101 -9.74 -10.39 -7.13
N GLN A 102 -10.23 -9.38 -7.85
CA GLN A 102 -9.43 -8.50 -8.68
C GLN A 102 -9.11 -7.19 -7.95
N ARG A 103 -8.02 -6.53 -8.37
CA ARG A 103 -7.61 -5.23 -7.83
C ARG A 103 -8.82 -4.27 -7.82
N PHE A 104 -8.95 -3.49 -6.76
CA PHE A 104 -10.07 -2.56 -6.52
C PHE A 104 -11.44 -3.18 -6.21
N HIS A 105 -11.58 -4.51 -6.16
CA HIS A 105 -12.77 -5.12 -5.55
C HIS A 105 -12.78 -4.85 -4.04
N GLY A 106 -13.99 -4.69 -3.50
CA GLY A 106 -14.21 -4.57 -2.07
C GLY A 106 -14.20 -5.94 -1.40
N VAL A 107 -13.62 -6.03 -0.20
CA VAL A 107 -13.73 -7.23 0.66
C VAL A 107 -14.41 -6.84 1.96
N GLY A 108 -15.52 -7.50 2.26
CA GLY A 108 -16.15 -7.43 3.57
C GLY A 108 -15.53 -8.46 4.51
N ILE A 109 -14.98 -8.02 5.63
CA ILE A 109 -14.40 -8.89 6.65
C ILE A 109 -15.29 -8.82 7.89
N LEU A 110 -16.07 -9.87 8.11
CA LEU A 110 -16.91 -10.00 9.30
C LEU A 110 -16.23 -10.96 10.28
N GLY A 111 -15.92 -10.47 11.47
CA GLY A 111 -15.31 -11.28 12.52
C GLY A 111 -15.21 -10.50 13.82
N PHE A 112 -15.07 -11.23 14.92
CA PHE A 112 -14.75 -10.63 16.22
C PHE A 112 -13.34 -10.03 16.18
N ASN A 113 -13.01 -9.21 17.19
CA ASN A 113 -11.66 -8.69 17.38
C ASN A 113 -10.68 -9.84 17.68
N SER A 114 -10.08 -10.39 16.63
CA SER A 114 -9.22 -11.56 16.67
C SER A 114 -8.00 -11.40 15.75
N ALA A 115 -6.98 -12.24 15.94
CA ALA A 115 -5.78 -12.19 15.09
C ALA A 115 -6.12 -12.43 13.62
N GLU A 116 -7.07 -13.32 13.35
CA GLU A 116 -7.55 -13.68 12.02
C GLU A 116 -8.14 -12.46 11.29
N TRP A 117 -8.90 -11.63 12.01
CA TRP A 117 -9.49 -10.41 11.44
C TRP A 117 -8.40 -9.41 10.99
N PHE A 118 -7.37 -9.21 11.82
CA PHE A 118 -6.24 -8.35 11.48
C PHE A 118 -5.44 -8.88 10.29
N ILE A 119 -5.17 -10.19 10.28
CA ILE A 119 -4.45 -10.88 9.20
C ILE A 119 -5.23 -10.75 7.88
N ALA A 120 -6.55 -10.97 7.89
CA ALA A 120 -7.39 -10.83 6.71
C ALA A 120 -7.43 -9.39 6.20
N SER A 121 -7.52 -8.40 7.11
CA SER A 121 -7.57 -6.98 6.77
C SER A 121 -6.29 -6.49 6.10
N LEU A 122 -5.12 -6.82 6.67
CA LEU A 122 -3.85 -6.49 6.04
C LEU A 122 -3.60 -7.33 4.78
N GLY A 123 -4.03 -8.60 4.77
CA GLY A 123 -3.98 -9.44 3.57
C GLY A 123 -4.76 -8.84 2.40
N ALA A 124 -5.94 -8.26 2.66
CA ALA A 124 -6.74 -7.59 1.63
C ALA A 124 -6.02 -6.33 1.09
N ILE A 125 -5.40 -5.53 1.98
CA ILE A 125 -4.60 -4.37 1.59
C ILE A 125 -3.38 -4.79 0.74
N LEU A 126 -2.68 -5.85 1.14
CA LEU A 126 -1.53 -6.40 0.40
C LEU A 126 -1.91 -6.91 -1.00
N ALA A 127 -3.13 -7.40 -1.17
CA ALA A 127 -3.66 -7.83 -2.47
C ALA A 127 -4.16 -6.66 -3.34
N GLY A 128 -4.19 -5.43 -2.82
CA GLY A 128 -4.67 -4.24 -3.55
C GLY A 128 -6.19 -4.08 -3.58
N PHE A 129 -6.90 -4.62 -2.57
CA PHE A 129 -8.34 -4.45 -2.43
C PHE A 129 -8.72 -3.22 -1.62
N HIS A 130 -9.92 -2.69 -1.86
CA HIS A 130 -10.50 -1.64 -1.03
C HIS A 130 -11.16 -2.27 0.21
N ARG A 131 -10.80 -1.78 1.40
CA ARG A 131 -11.33 -2.29 2.66
C ARG A 131 -12.62 -1.56 3.03
N ILE A 132 -13.72 -2.30 3.24
CA ILE A 132 -14.96 -1.78 3.83
C ILE A 132 -15.13 -2.46 5.20
N GLU A 133 -15.02 -1.69 6.28
CA GLU A 133 -15.19 -2.17 7.65
C GLU A 133 -16.61 -1.85 8.13
N TRP A 134 -17.34 -2.86 8.60
CA TRP A 134 -18.60 -2.70 9.33
C TRP A 134 -18.42 -3.23 10.75
N ARG A 135 -18.63 -2.36 11.74
CA ARG A 135 -18.65 -2.69 13.16
C ARG A 135 -20.11 -2.83 13.59
N PRO A 136 -20.59 -4.01 14.01
CA PRO A 136 -21.83 -4.12 14.76
C PRO A 136 -21.67 -3.61 16.19
#